data_AF-A0A090MKU4-F1
#
_entry.id   AF-A0A090MKU4-F1
#
_cell.length_a   1.000
_cell.length_b   1.000
_cell.length_c   1.000
_cell.angle_alpha   90.00
_cell.angle_beta   90.00
_cell.angle_gamma   90.00
#
_symmetry.space_group_name_H-M   'P 1'
#
loop_
_entity.id
_entity.type
_entity.pdbx_description
1 polymer ?
#
loop_
_entity_poly.entity_id
_entity_poly.type
_entity_poly.pdbx_seq_one_letter_code
_entity_poly.pdbx_strand_id
1 'polypeptide(L)' 'MGRDFELHTPLMWRDKAQTWALAHELGGEALVDLIVQHSHTCYLGERGALHDWGYGCGECPACRLRAAGWEKYKAA' A
#
# COMPACT_ATOMS: atom_id res chain seq x y z
N MET A 1 23.89 28.39 -11.49
CA MET A 1 24.56 27.14 -11.12
C MET A 1 23.48 26.07 -10.97
N GLY A 2 23.44 25.08 -11.86
CA GLY A 2 22.51 23.96 -11.77
C GLY A 2 23.04 22.93 -10.77
N ARG A 3 22.15 22.32 -9.99
CA ARG A 3 22.48 21.16 -9.15
C ARG A 3 22.00 19.90 -9.87
N ASP A 4 22.81 18.85 -9.85
CA ASP A 4 22.41 17.54 -10.31
C ASP A 4 21.48 16.91 -9.26
N PHE A 5 20.32 16.46 -9.73
CA PHE A 5 19.34 15.77 -8.91
C PHE A 5 19.01 14.43 -9.55
N GLU A 6 18.85 13.40 -8.72
CA GLU A 6 18.35 12.10 -9.13
C GLU A 6 16.92 11.90 -8.60
N LEU A 7 16.02 11.46 -9.47
CA LEU A 7 14.63 11.16 -9.14
C LEU A 7 14.44 9.65 -9.06
N HIS A 8 14.42 9.11 -7.84
CA HIS A 8 14.15 7.68 -7.63
C HIS A 8 12.65 7.40 -7.70
N THR A 9 12.27 6.40 -8.51
CA THR A 9 10.88 5.94 -8.66
C THR A 9 10.76 4.45 -8.30
N PRO A 10 10.98 4.08 -7.03
CA PRO A 10 11.10 2.67 -6.60
C PRO A 10 9.85 1.81 -6.86
N LEU A 11 8.71 2.46 -7.15
CA LEU A 11 7.43 1.82 -7.44
C LEU A 11 7.04 1.82 -8.93
N MET A 12 7.84 2.42 -9.84
CA MET A 12 7.46 2.66 -11.24
C MET A 12 6.96 1.40 -11.97
N TRP A 13 7.59 0.27 -11.71
CA TRP A 13 7.32 -1.01 -12.37
C TRP A 13 6.67 -2.03 -11.45
N ARG A 14 6.08 -1.57 -10.33
CA ARG A 14 5.46 -2.44 -9.31
C ARG A 14 3.95 -2.29 -9.33
N ASP A 15 3.26 -3.42 -9.32
CA ASP A 15 1.83 -3.44 -9.00
C ASP A 15 1.60 -3.35 -7.49
N LYS A 16 0.33 -3.40 -7.07
CA LYS A 16 -0.02 -3.24 -5.65
C LYS A 16 0.39 -4.45 -4.79
N ALA A 17 0.41 -5.66 -5.33
CA ALA A 17 0.87 -6.85 -4.62
C ALA A 17 2.38 -6.81 -4.41
N GLN A 18 3.13 -6.44 -5.46
CA GLN A 18 4.57 -6.23 -5.41
C GLN A 18 4.97 -5.07 -4.48
N THR A 19 4.08 -4.07 -4.31
CA THR A 19 4.28 -2.99 -3.34
C THR A 19 4.11 -3.48 -1.89
N TRP A 20 3.16 -4.39 -1.63
CA TRP A 20 3.03 -5.04 -0.32
C TRP A 20 4.23 -5.94 -0.01
N ALA A 21 4.65 -6.76 -0.98
CA ALA A 21 5.84 -7.59 -0.85
C ALA A 21 7.11 -6.75 -0.57
N LEU A 22 7.25 -5.60 -1.23
CA LEU A 22 8.35 -4.67 -0.97
C LEU A 22 8.33 -4.12 0.47
N ALA A 23 7.16 -3.80 1.02
CA ALA A 23 7.06 -3.36 2.41
C ALA A 23 7.52 -4.46 3.38
N HIS A 24 7.10 -5.70 3.13
CA HIS A 24 7.56 -6.84 3.90
C HIS A 24 9.08 -7.08 3.76
N GLU A 25 9.64 -6.97 2.55
CA GLU A 25 11.08 -7.10 2.33
C GLU A 25 11.90 -6.06 3.10
N LEU A 26 11.42 -4.80 3.18
CA LEU A 26 12.15 -3.70 3.81
C LEU A 26 12.02 -3.66 5.33
N GLY A 27 10.91 -4.12 5.90
CA GLY A 27 10.62 -3.96 7.32
C GLY A 27 9.81 -5.07 7.97
N GLY A 28 9.62 -6.20 7.27
CA GLY A 28 8.87 -7.35 7.73
C GLY A 28 7.40 -7.05 8.03
N GLU A 29 6.79 -7.93 8.81
CA GLU A 29 5.40 -7.79 9.26
C GLU A 29 5.16 -6.48 10.02
N ALA A 30 6.14 -6.01 10.81
CA ALA A 30 5.99 -4.76 11.56
C ALA A 30 5.75 -3.53 10.66
N LEU A 31 6.43 -3.45 9.50
CA LEU A 31 6.20 -2.37 8.54
C LEU A 31 4.88 -2.57 7.78
N VAL A 32 4.53 -3.81 7.45
CA VAL A 32 3.23 -4.12 6.81
C VAL A 32 2.08 -3.70 7.73
N ASP A 33 2.10 -4.10 9.00
CA ASP A 33 1.13 -3.74 10.02
C ASP A 33 1.03 -2.22 10.20
N LEU A 34 2.17 -1.53 10.23
CA LEU A 34 2.19 -0.08 10.32
C LEU A 34 1.49 0.56 9.11
N ILE A 35 1.73 0.06 7.89
CA ILE A 35 1.07 0.57 6.68
C ILE A 35 -0.44 0.24 6.71
N VAL A 36 -0.83 -0.94 7.16
CA VAL A 36 -2.24 -1.35 7.32
C VAL A 36 -2.96 -0.40 8.28
N GLN A 37 -2.36 -0.10 9.42
CA GLN A 37 -3.01 0.66 10.50
C GLN A 37 -2.91 2.18 10.33
N HIS A 38 -1.81 2.69 9.79
CA HIS A 38 -1.48 4.13 9.83
C HIS A 38 -1.47 4.83 8.47
N SER A 39 -1.56 4.12 7.35
CA SER A 39 -1.71 4.77 6.04
C SER A 39 -3.17 4.96 5.66
N HIS A 40 -3.42 5.96 4.81
CA HIS A 40 -4.75 6.22 4.28
C HIS A 40 -4.75 6.13 2.75
N THR A 41 -5.71 5.41 2.20
CA THR A 41 -5.85 5.24 0.74
C THR A 41 -7.29 5.48 0.28
N CYS A 42 -8.28 5.37 1.17
CA CYS A 42 -9.68 5.53 0.82
C CYS A 42 -9.99 6.94 0.33
N TYR A 43 -10.67 7.06 -0.82
CA TYR A 43 -11.07 8.37 -1.35
C TYR A 43 -12.10 9.10 -0.48
N LEU A 44 -12.84 8.37 0.36
CA LEU A 44 -13.88 8.95 1.21
C LEU A 44 -13.40 9.29 2.62
N GLY A 45 -12.12 9.07 2.94
CA GLY A 45 -11.63 9.35 4.29
C GLY A 45 -12.04 8.31 5.35
N GLU A 46 -12.69 7.22 4.95
CA GLU A 46 -13.28 6.24 5.88
C GLU A 46 -12.23 5.49 6.70
N ARG A 47 -12.36 5.51 8.03
CA ARG A 47 -11.52 4.78 9.00
C ARG A 47 -12.31 3.99 10.03
N GLY A 48 -13.53 3.58 9.71
CA GLY A 48 -14.34 2.69 10.55
C GLY A 48 -13.73 1.29 10.66
N ALA A 49 -14.25 0.33 9.89
CA ALA A 49 -13.76 -1.05 9.96
C ALA A 49 -12.29 -1.18 9.51
N LEU A 50 -11.50 -1.92 10.29
CA LEU A 50 -10.17 -2.36 9.91
C LEU A 50 -10.28 -3.68 9.14
N HIS A 51 -9.97 -3.65 7.84
CA HIS A 51 -9.82 -4.84 7.01
C HIS A 51 -8.37 -5.34 7.07
N ASP A 52 -8.10 -6.56 6.62
CA ASP A 52 -6.74 -7.11 6.56
C ASP A 52 -5.78 -6.22 5.76
N TRP A 53 -6.30 -5.56 4.72
CA TRP A 53 -5.55 -4.62 3.89
C TRP A 53 -5.52 -3.17 4.43
N GLY A 54 -6.18 -2.87 5.54
CA GLY A 54 -6.24 -1.57 6.20
C GLY A 54 -7.63 -0.94 6.26
N TYR A 55 -7.67 0.35 6.63
CA TYR A 55 -8.92 1.13 6.71
C TYR A 55 -9.45 1.55 5.33
N GLY A 56 -10.77 1.57 5.19
CA GLY A 56 -11.45 2.18 4.04
C GLY A 56 -12.89 1.72 3.83
N CYS A 57 -13.61 2.42 2.95
CA CYS A 57 -15.01 2.11 2.63
C CYS A 57 -15.21 0.80 1.84
N GLY A 58 -14.14 0.18 1.33
CA GLY A 58 -14.19 -1.09 0.59
C GLY A 58 -14.71 -0.99 -0.86
N GLU A 59 -15.49 0.03 -1.20
CA GLU A 59 -16.15 0.14 -2.50
C GLU A 59 -15.47 1.10 -3.49
N CYS A 60 -14.71 2.09 -3.00
CA CYS A 60 -14.09 3.07 -3.89
C CYS A 60 -12.92 2.46 -4.69
N PRO A 61 -12.56 2.99 -5.87
CA PRO A 61 -11.51 2.41 -6.71
C PRO A 61 -10.17 2.20 -5.99
N ALA A 62 -9.78 3.12 -5.11
CA ALA A 62 -8.55 3.00 -4.31
C ALA A 62 -8.62 1.85 -3.30
N CYS A 63 -9.74 1.67 -2.60
CA CYS A 63 -9.94 0.54 -1.69
C CYS A 63 -9.93 -0.79 -2.45
N ARG A 64 -10.63 -0.86 -3.60
CA ARG A 64 -10.66 -2.07 -4.44
C ARG A 64 -9.27 -2.47 -4.93
N LEU A 65 -8.47 -1.51 -5.39
CA LEU A 65 -7.10 -1.77 -5.83
C LEU A 65 -6.22 -2.25 -4.67
N ARG A 66 -6.33 -1.59 -3.50
CA ARG A 66 -5.56 -1.94 -2.30
C ARG A 66 -5.90 -3.34 -1.79
N ALA A 67 -7.19 -3.67 -1.70
CA ALA A 67 -7.69 -4.97 -1.31
C ALA A 67 -7.23 -6.06 -2.29
N ALA A 68 -7.45 -5.87 -3.60
CA ALA A 68 -7.02 -6.84 -4.60
C ALA A 68 -5.51 -7.08 -4.60
N GLY A 69 -4.72 -6.03 -4.35
CA GLY A 69 -3.26 -6.15 -4.19
C GLY A 69 -2.87 -6.95 -2.94
N TRP A 70 -3.59 -6.79 -1.83
CA TRP A 70 -3.38 -7.54 -0.60
C TRP A 70 -3.67 -9.04 -0.79
N GLU A 71 -4.83 -9.39 -1.37
CA GLU A 71 -5.19 -10.78 -1.62
C GLU A 71 -4.14 -11.51 -2.46
N LYS A 72 -3.65 -10.85 -3.53
CA LYS A 72 -2.57 -11.40 -4.36
C LYS A 72 -1.25 -11.56 -3.61
N TYR A 73 -0.93 -10.63 -2.71
CA TYR A 73 0.27 -10.70 -1.88
C TYR A 73 0.20 -11.87 -0.88
N LYS A 74 -0.94 -12.06 -0.21
CA LYS A 74 -1.12 -13.14 0.77
C LYS A 74 -1.22 -14.54 0.14
N ALA A 75 -1.55 -14.63 -1.15
CA ALA A 75 -1.63 -15.88 -1.89
C ALA A 75 -0.29 -16.33 -2.52
N ALA A 76 0.74 -15.49 -2.47
CA ALA A 76 2.08 -15.78 -2.99
C ALA A 76 2.96 -16.45 -1.93
#